data_AF-A0A1F7CZS1-F1
#
_entry.id   AF-A0A1F7CZS1-F1
#
_cell.length_a   1.000
_cell.length_b   1.000
_cell.length_c   1.000
_cell.angle_alpha   90.00
_cell.angle_beta   90.00
_cell.angle_gamma   90.00
#
_symmetry.space_group_name_H-M   'P 1'
#
loop_
_entity.id
_entity.type
_entity.pdbx_description
1 polymer ?
#
loop_
_entity_poly.entity_id
_entity_poly.type
_entity_poly.pdbx_seq_one_letter_code
_entity_poly.pdbx_strand_id
1 'polypeptide(L)'
;MFDPMSELGGSTSQSDDEGAADGNAAARGRSSGNGAFAQEVHSVTIHARQRTFYVDLKESSHGKFFKVSEKSRGGQKTTIMFDAEDLDKFIEAFQEMKSKV
;
A
#
# COMPACT_ATOMS: atom_id res chain seq x y z
N MET A 1 -3.45 -47.63 20.94
CA MET A 1 -3.03 -48.11 19.61
C MET A 1 -1.59 -47.67 19.45
N PHE A 2 -0.66 -48.62 19.45
CA PHE A 2 0.79 -48.44 19.35
C PHE A 2 1.14 -48.56 17.87
N ASP A 3 1.82 -47.57 17.28
CA ASP A 3 2.18 -47.61 15.86
C ASP A 3 3.68 -48.00 15.71
N PRO A 4 3.99 -49.19 15.16
CA PRO A 4 5.33 -49.79 15.14
C PRO A 4 6.05 -49.52 13.82
N MET A 5 6.59 -48.32 13.65
CA MET A 5 7.53 -48.01 12.56
C MET A 5 8.72 -47.22 13.12
N SER A 6 9.47 -47.89 13.98
CA SER A 6 10.90 -47.61 14.15
C SER A 6 11.66 -48.48 13.15
N GLU A 7 12.65 -47.87 12.49
CA GLU A 7 13.83 -48.49 11.88
C GLU A 7 13.73 -49.04 10.44
N LEU A 8 14.10 -48.17 9.49
CA LEU A 8 14.88 -48.47 8.27
C LEU A 8 15.03 -47.13 7.53
N GLY A 9 16.17 -46.51 7.28
CA GLY A 9 17.58 -46.86 7.28
C GLY A 9 18.24 -45.93 6.24
N GLY A 10 19.50 -45.53 6.43
CA GLY A 10 20.35 -45.04 5.33
C GLY A 10 20.72 -43.55 5.31
N SER A 11 21.90 -43.27 5.87
CA SER A 11 22.95 -42.35 5.39
C SER A 11 22.61 -41.33 4.29
N THR A 12 22.82 -40.04 4.57
CA THR A 12 23.32 -39.10 3.55
C THR A 12 24.29 -38.13 4.21
N SER A 13 25.55 -38.22 3.79
CA SER A 13 26.63 -37.32 4.16
C SER A 13 26.55 -36.02 3.35
N GLN A 14 26.80 -34.91 4.04
CA GLN A 14 27.68 -33.81 3.64
C GLN A 14 27.30 -32.92 2.44
N SER A 15 27.00 -31.65 2.77
CA SER A 15 27.74 -30.50 2.23
C SER A 15 27.34 -29.23 3.00
N ASP A 16 28.30 -28.68 3.76
CA ASP A 16 28.29 -27.32 4.28
C ASP A 16 28.53 -26.30 3.15
N ASP A 17 28.22 -25.03 3.47
CA ASP A 17 28.60 -23.78 2.80
C ASP A 17 27.54 -23.10 1.92
N GLU A 18 26.90 -22.06 2.48
CA GLU A 18 27.05 -20.66 2.04
C GLU A 18 26.23 -19.75 2.97
N GLY A 19 26.92 -18.83 3.67
CA GLY A 19 26.28 -17.79 4.48
C GLY A 19 26.08 -16.49 3.69
N ALA A 20 25.01 -15.74 3.98
CA ALA A 20 25.02 -14.27 4.10
C ALA A 20 23.61 -13.69 4.36
N ALA A 21 23.59 -12.69 5.26
CA ALA A 21 22.68 -11.54 5.37
C ALA A 21 21.18 -11.82 5.60
N ASP A 22 20.64 -11.56 6.79
CA ASP A 22 20.26 -10.23 7.31
C ASP A 22 19.18 -9.52 6.46
N GLY A 23 18.14 -9.05 7.15
CA GLY A 23 17.27 -8.02 6.60
C GLY A 23 15.79 -8.39 6.46
N ASN A 24 15.10 -8.38 7.59
CA ASN A 24 13.80 -7.70 7.76
C ASN A 24 13.02 -7.30 6.47
N ALA A 25 11.94 -8.01 6.17
CA ALA A 25 10.78 -7.41 5.49
C ALA A 25 9.49 -8.22 5.75
N ALA A 26 9.14 -8.36 7.02
CA ALA A 26 7.74 -8.52 7.41
C ALA A 26 6.97 -7.21 7.14
N ALA A 27 6.82 -6.82 5.86
CA ALA A 27 6.06 -5.64 5.45
C ALA A 27 5.76 -5.67 3.95
N ARG A 28 5.31 -6.80 3.41
CA ARG A 28 4.48 -6.75 2.20
C ARG A 28 3.09 -7.18 2.60
N GLY A 29 2.47 -6.34 3.43
CA GLY A 29 1.03 -6.23 3.44
C GLY A 29 0.61 -6.07 1.99
N ARG A 30 0.11 -7.17 1.43
CA ARG A 30 -0.52 -7.23 0.11
C ARG A 30 -1.79 -6.39 0.22
N SER A 31 -1.61 -5.08 0.21
CA SER A 31 -2.71 -4.14 0.14
C SER A 31 -3.26 -4.24 -1.27
N SER A 32 -4.38 -4.95 -1.37
CA SER A 32 -5.41 -4.72 -2.38
C SER A 32 -4.91 -4.79 -3.84
N GLY A 33 -5.07 -5.97 -4.43
CA GLY A 33 -4.86 -6.23 -5.86
C GLY A 33 -5.76 -5.37 -6.75
N ASN A 34 -5.35 -4.13 -6.98
CA ASN A 34 -5.93 -3.22 -7.97
C ASN A 34 -4.84 -2.32 -8.62
N GLY A 35 -3.57 -2.71 -8.49
CA GLY A 35 -2.39 -1.91 -8.83
C GLY A 35 -1.89 -2.01 -10.28
N ALA A 36 -2.63 -2.67 -11.17
CA ALA A 36 -2.19 -2.87 -12.56
C ALA A 36 -2.81 -1.88 -13.57
N PHE A 37 -3.79 -1.06 -13.17
CA PHE A 37 -4.58 -0.25 -14.12
C PHE A 37 -4.07 1.19 -14.31
N ALA A 38 -3.19 1.67 -13.43
CA ALA A 38 -2.68 3.04 -13.50
C ALA A 38 -1.28 3.15 -12.88
N GLN A 39 -0.40 3.89 -13.56
CA GLN A 39 0.93 4.25 -13.08
C GLN A 39 0.81 5.32 -12.00
N GLU A 40 1.52 5.15 -10.89
CA GLU A 40 1.65 6.20 -9.88
C GLU A 40 2.64 7.26 -10.36
N VAL A 41 2.17 8.51 -10.45
CA VAL A 41 2.98 9.65 -10.91
C VAL A 41 3.57 10.37 -9.71
N HIS A 42 2.76 10.63 -8.68
CA HIS A 42 3.19 11.31 -7.47
C HIS A 42 2.26 10.99 -6.31
N SER A 43 2.78 11.01 -5.08
CA SER A 43 2.00 10.73 -3.87
C SER A 43 2.43 11.63 -2.72
N VAL A 44 1.44 12.22 -2.05
CA VAL A 44 1.63 13.05 -0.86
C VAL A 44 0.87 12.44 0.31
N THR A 45 1.51 12.39 1.47
CA THR A 45 0.90 11.92 2.72
C THR A 45 0.80 13.07 3.72
N ILE A 46 -0.40 13.25 4.28
CA ILE A 46 -0.68 14.27 5.30
C ILE A 46 -1.02 13.54 6.60
N HIS A 47 -0.17 13.70 7.61
CA HIS A 47 -0.41 13.16 8.94
C HIS A 47 -1.15 14.19 9.81
N ALA A 48 -2.40 13.91 10.14
CA ALA A 48 -3.18 14.65 11.12
C ALA A 48 -3.27 13.86 12.44
N ARG A 49 -3.81 14.49 13.49
CA ARG A 49 -3.82 13.93 14.86
C ARG A 49 -4.43 12.53 14.96
N GLN A 50 -5.57 12.29 14.31
CA GLN A 50 -6.31 11.02 14.38
C GLN A 50 -6.50 10.34 13.02
N ARG A 51 -6.00 10.98 11.96
CA ARG A 51 -6.26 10.60 10.57
C ARG A 51 -5.00 10.77 9.74
N THR A 52 -4.83 9.94 8.72
CA THR A 52 -3.82 10.13 7.67
C THR A 52 -4.54 10.24 6.34
N PHE A 53 -4.21 11.27 5.58
CA PHE A 53 -4.71 11.47 4.23
C PHE A 53 -3.62 11.13 3.22
N TYR A 54 -4.00 10.43 2.16
CA TYR A 54 -3.14 10.10 1.03
C TYR A 54 -3.71 10.78 -0.20
N VAL A 55 -2.87 11.50 -0.93
CA VAL A 55 -3.24 12.17 -2.19
C VAL A 55 -2.30 11.63 -3.26
N ASP A 56 -2.82 10.73 -4.09
CA ASP A 56 -2.06 10.09 -5.15
C ASP A 56 -2.51 10.66 -6.51
N LEU A 57 -1.57 11.18 -7.30
CA LEU A 57 -1.76 11.45 -8.72
C LEU A 57 -1.36 10.20 -9.51
N LYS A 58 -2.30 9.68 -10.29
CA LYS A 58 -2.09 8.47 -11.11
C LYS A 58 -2.43 8.74 -12.57
N GLU A 59 -1.84 7.95 -13.45
CA GLU A 59 -2.03 8.02 -14.90
C GLU A 59 -2.51 6.67 -15.44
N SER A 60 -3.62 6.68 -16.18
CA SER A 60 -4.21 5.52 -16.84
C SER A 60 -4.31 5.74 -18.35
N SER A 61 -4.83 4.76 -19.09
CA SER A 61 -5.14 4.92 -20.51
C SER A 61 -6.17 6.02 -20.81
N HIS A 62 -6.96 6.44 -19.82
CA HIS A 62 -7.98 7.48 -19.94
C HIS A 62 -7.50 8.86 -19.48
N GLY A 63 -6.21 9.00 -19.15
CA GLY A 63 -5.62 10.23 -18.64
C GLY A 63 -5.27 10.18 -17.15
N LYS A 64 -5.02 11.35 -16.58
CA LYS A 64 -4.58 11.53 -15.19
C LYS A 64 -5.76 11.75 -14.25
N PHE A 65 -5.67 11.15 -13.07
CA PHE A 65 -6.69 11.29 -12.04
C PHE A 65 -6.03 11.32 -10.65
N PHE A 66 -6.74 11.94 -9.71
CA PHE A 66 -6.37 11.95 -8.30
C PHE A 66 -7.13 10.86 -7.55
N LYS A 67 -6.44 10.19 -6.63
CA LYS A 67 -7.03 9.29 -5.63
C LYS A 67 -6.74 9.85 -4.26
N VAL A 68 -7.79 10.29 -3.57
CA VAL A 68 -7.69 10.86 -2.22
C VAL A 68 -8.28 9.88 -1.23
N SER A 69 -7.48 9.44 -0.27
CA SER A 69 -7.92 8.49 0.75
C SER A 69 -7.77 9.05 2.15
N GLU A 70 -8.78 8.80 2.99
CA GLU A 70 -8.69 9.02 4.44
C GLU A 70 -8.54 7.67 5.15
N LYS A 71 -7.61 7.59 6.11
CA LYS A 71 -7.49 6.47 7.05
C LYS A 71 -7.54 6.99 8.49
N SER A 72 -8.61 6.65 9.19
CA SER A 72 -8.75 6.91 10.64
C SER A 72 -8.02 5.86 11.47
N ARG A 73 -7.55 6.22 12.67
CA ARG A 73 -6.91 5.28 13.63
C ARG A 73 -7.93 4.24 14.11
N GLY A 74 -7.89 3.04 13.53
CA GLY A 74 -8.81 1.93 13.84
C GLY A 74 -10.11 1.93 13.02
N GLY A 75 -10.27 2.88 12.09
CA GLY A 75 -11.41 2.94 11.19
C GLY A 75 -11.14 2.33 9.81
N GLN A 76 -12.19 2.20 9.01
CA GLN A 76 -12.09 1.82 7.61
C GLN A 76 -11.46 2.95 6.79
N LYS A 77 -10.72 2.58 5.72
CA LYS A 77 -10.18 3.53 4.75
C LYS A 77 -11.31 3.95 3.81
N THR A 78 -11.57 5.25 3.70
CA THR A 78 -12.48 5.81 2.70
C THR A 78 -11.67 6.43 1.58
N THR A 79 -12.22 6.47 0.35
CA THR A 79 -11.48 6.96 -0.81
C THR A 79 -12.42 7.56 -1.84
N ILE A 80 -12.00 8.68 -2.41
CA ILE A 80 -12.61 9.29 -3.59
C ILE A 80 -11.59 9.34 -4.71
N MET A 81 -12.08 9.40 -5.95
CA MET A 81 -11.26 9.61 -7.14
C MET A 81 -11.93 10.67 -8.01
N PHE A 82 -11.13 11.51 -8.67
CA PHE A 82 -11.62 12.52 -9.61
C PHE A 82 -10.55 12.78 -10.68
N ASP A 83 -10.99 13.22 -11.85
CA ASP A 83 -10.10 13.45 -12.98
C ASP A 83 -9.25 14.71 -12.77
N ALA A 84 -8.06 14.75 -13.35
CA ALA A 84 -7.15 15.89 -13.21
C ALA A 84 -7.74 17.19 -13.77
N GLU A 85 -8.71 17.10 -14.70
CA GLU A 85 -9.41 18.25 -15.28
C GLU A 85 -10.27 19.01 -14.25
N ASP A 86 -10.72 18.35 -13.19
CA ASP A 86 -11.51 18.99 -12.12
C ASP A 86 -10.65 19.59 -11.01
N LEU A 87 -9.32 19.43 -11.06
CA LEU A 87 -8.41 19.86 -9.99
C LEU A 87 -8.54 21.34 -9.66
N ASP A 88 -8.69 22.20 -10.68
CA ASP A 88 -8.80 23.65 -10.48
C ASP A 88 -10.03 24.00 -9.64
N LYS A 89 -11.16 23.33 -9.88
CA LYS A 89 -12.40 23.52 -9.08
C LYS A 89 -12.20 23.12 -7.62
N PHE A 90 -11.47 22.02 -7.37
CA PHE A 90 -11.13 21.62 -5.99
C PHE A 90 -10.22 22.65 -5.32
N ILE A 91 -9.21 23.17 -6.02
CA ILE A 91 -8.30 24.18 -5.49
C ILE A 91 -9.06 25.46 -5.14
N GLU A 92 -9.92 25.95 -6.04
CA GLU A 92 -10.77 27.11 -5.81
C GLU A 92 -11.65 26.91 -4.56
N ALA A 93 -12.31 25.76 -4.43
CA ALA A 93 -13.12 25.44 -3.27
C ALA A 93 -12.30 25.42 -1.96
N PHE A 94 -11.10 24.83 -1.96
CA PHE A 94 -10.23 24.86 -0.78
C PHE A 94 -9.71 26.26 -0.45
N GLN A 95 -9.42 27.09 -1.45
CA GLN A 95 -9.01 28.48 -1.25
C GLN A 95 -10.14 29.33 -0.67
N GLU A 96 -11.37 29.15 -1.16
CA GLU A 96 -12.56 29.79 -0.59
C GLU A 96 -12.73 29.39 0.87
N MET A 97 -12.68 28.09 1.19
CA MET A 97 -12.81 27.61 2.57
C MET A 97 -11.68 28.09 3.47
N LYS A 98 -10.45 28.20 2.95
CA LYS A 98 -9.29 28.74 3.68
C LYS A 98 -9.52 30.18 4.13
N SER A 99 -10.26 30.99 3.36
CA SER A 99 -10.60 32.37 3.76
C SER A 99 -11.55 32.45 4.96
N LYS A 100 -12.17 31.33 5.35
CA LYS A 100 -13.18 31.24 6.42
C LYS A 100 -12.65 30.65 7.73
N VAL A 101 -11.42 30.16 7.75
CA VAL A 101 -10.75 29.58 8.92
C VAL A 101 -9.71 30.55 9.45
#